data_AF-A0A6B3LZK3-F1
#
_entry.id   AF-A0A6B3LZK3-F1
#
_cell.length_a   1.000
_cell.length_b   1.000
_cell.length_c   1.000
_cell.angle_alpha   90.00
_cell.angle_beta   90.00
_cell.angle_gamma   90.00
#
_symmetry.space_group_name_H-M   'P 1'
#
loop_
_entity.id
_entity.type
_entity.pdbx_description
1 polymer ?
#
loop_
_entity_poly.entity_id
_entity_poly.type
_entity_poly.pdbx_seq_one_letter_code
_entity_poly.pdbx_strand_id
1 'polypeptide(L)'
;MKLEVEATNSPPPSSVLKHAWERQGTYGKNAKAAQTRFFQLRIGILVLSVLATLLAVTHSVIKEMCLDPQETIKIIHWLLLLVPITLSVLLAGAVKFDKGNNWILLRGSAELLKKEIFCYRAGIGNYSDRNSRDSVLASKVKLISQRLKGTPIHQTSLSPYEGEVLPKRNSSKSKNNKLPEEYNKNDDKFSDLTPTNYLRWRLEDQFNWYRKKTRQLDKQLHYFQWGIYLLGGIGTFLVAVNQEIWVALSTALAAVFSSFLEIKRVEATLIAYNQAADDLYDISTWWSSLSDQEKLENFELLVIKTETTIQSENAGWVQEMNDALTELYRETKKLATESNNECKG
;
A
#
# COMPACT_ATOMS: atom_id res chain seq x y z
N MET A 1 -52.60 -4.66 26.94
CA MET A 1 -51.98 -5.81 26.26
C MET A 1 -51.01 -5.26 25.21
N LYS A 2 -49.77 -4.98 25.61
CA LYS A 2 -48.69 -4.55 24.70
C LYS A 2 -48.01 -5.83 24.24
N LEU A 3 -48.12 -6.14 22.94
CA LEU A 3 -47.33 -7.18 22.31
C LEU A 3 -45.89 -6.67 22.25
N GLU A 4 -45.07 -7.17 23.16
CA GLU A 4 -43.62 -7.01 23.14
C GLU A 4 -43.11 -7.87 21.98
N VAL A 5 -42.76 -7.22 20.87
CA VAL A 5 -42.14 -7.88 19.72
C VAL A 5 -40.74 -8.28 20.15
N GLU A 6 -40.61 -9.56 20.48
CA GLU A 6 -39.37 -10.25 20.80
C GLU A 6 -38.34 -9.99 19.68
N ALA A 7 -37.22 -9.37 20.03
CA ALA A 7 -36.12 -9.13 19.12
C ALA A 7 -35.66 -10.48 18.58
N THR A 8 -35.89 -10.72 17.29
CA THR A 8 -35.49 -11.93 16.59
C THR A 8 -34.01 -12.20 16.84
N ASN A 9 -33.73 -13.28 17.56
CA ASN A 9 -32.39 -13.80 17.82
C ASN A 9 -31.69 -14.10 16.48
N SER A 10 -30.88 -13.16 16.00
CA SER A 10 -29.91 -13.45 14.95
C SER A 10 -28.98 -14.55 15.47
N PRO A 11 -28.76 -15.65 14.71
CA PRO A 11 -27.87 -16.72 15.15
C PRO A 11 -26.48 -16.15 15.47
N PRO A 12 -25.76 -16.72 16.45
CA PRO A 12 -24.42 -16.26 16.78
C PRO A 12 -23.53 -16.30 15.53
N PRO A 13 -22.63 -15.31 15.36
CA PRO A 13 -21.78 -15.22 14.18
C PRO A 13 -20.94 -16.49 14.02
N SER A 14 -20.84 -17.01 12.79
CA SER A 14 -20.01 -18.18 12.48
C SER A 14 -18.59 -17.97 13.03
N SER A 15 -18.10 -18.95 13.79
CA SER A 15 -16.74 -18.92 14.34
C SER A 15 -15.69 -18.88 13.22
N VAL A 16 -15.96 -19.53 12.10
CA VAL A 16 -15.11 -19.51 10.91
C VAL A 16 -15.05 -18.12 10.30
N LEU A 17 -16.19 -17.45 10.16
CA LEU A 17 -16.25 -16.08 9.63
C LEU A 17 -15.51 -15.09 10.54
N LYS A 18 -15.63 -15.25 11.87
CA LYS A 18 -14.86 -14.47 12.83
C LYS A 18 -13.35 -14.65 12.65
N HIS A 19 -12.89 -15.90 12.56
CA HIS A 19 -11.47 -16.18 12.32
C HIS A 19 -10.98 -15.68 10.96
N ALA A 20 -11.83 -15.69 9.93
CA ALA A 20 -11.50 -15.12 8.62
C ALA A 20 -11.26 -13.60 8.72
N TRP A 21 -12.13 -12.87 9.41
CA TRP A 21 -11.95 -11.43 9.67
C TRP A 21 -10.72 -11.13 10.54
N GLU A 22 -10.48 -11.89 11.60
CA GLU A 22 -9.28 -11.76 12.44
C GLU A 22 -8.00 -11.95 11.61
N ARG A 23 -8.00 -12.93 10.72
CA ARG A 23 -6.88 -13.21 9.82
C ARG A 23 -6.68 -12.09 8.81
N GLN A 24 -7.77 -11.61 8.20
CA GLN A 24 -7.75 -10.50 7.26
C GLN A 24 -7.20 -9.22 7.91
N GLY A 25 -7.67 -8.89 9.12
CA GLY A 25 -7.20 -7.75 9.89
C GLY A 25 -5.72 -7.88 10.29
N THR A 26 -5.29 -9.09 10.66
CA THR A 26 -3.88 -9.39 10.98
C THR A 26 -3.00 -9.14 9.77
N TYR A 27 -3.36 -9.65 8.59
CA TYR A 27 -2.58 -9.43 7.37
C TYR A 27 -2.57 -7.95 6.96
N GLY A 28 -3.72 -7.26 7.01
CA GLY A 28 -3.81 -5.85 6.68
C GLY A 28 -2.97 -4.95 7.60
N LYS A 29 -3.02 -5.17 8.93
CA LYS A 29 -2.23 -4.41 9.92
C LYS A 29 -0.74 -4.59 9.70
N ASN A 30 -0.28 -5.84 9.54
CA ASN A 30 1.14 -6.13 9.35
C ASN A 30 1.64 -5.66 7.98
N ALA A 31 0.81 -5.74 6.93
CA ALA A 31 1.12 -5.17 5.62
C ALA A 31 1.37 -3.66 5.71
N LYS A 32 0.48 -2.91 6.37
CA LYS A 32 0.64 -1.45 6.54
C LYS A 32 1.90 -1.10 7.33
N ALA A 33 2.16 -1.79 8.44
CA ALA A 33 3.35 -1.56 9.25
C ALA A 33 4.65 -1.85 8.47
N ALA A 34 4.69 -2.97 7.74
CA ALA A 34 5.84 -3.32 6.91
C ALA A 34 6.02 -2.34 5.73
N GLN A 35 4.93 -1.92 5.09
CA GLN A 35 4.95 -0.90 4.03
C GLN A 35 5.51 0.44 4.53
N THR A 36 5.08 0.91 5.71
CA THR A 36 5.60 2.16 6.28
C THR A 36 7.09 2.08 6.56
N ARG A 37 7.58 0.97 7.13
CA ARG A 37 9.01 0.76 7.38
C ARG A 37 9.82 0.74 6.08
N PHE A 38 9.32 0.05 5.05
CA PHE A 38 9.92 0.02 3.72
C PHE A 38 10.11 1.44 3.17
N PHE A 39 9.03 2.24 3.14
CA PHE A 39 9.11 3.59 2.59
C PHE A 39 9.95 4.54 3.45
N GLN A 40 9.94 4.42 4.77
CA GLN A 40 10.79 5.22 5.65
C GLN A 40 12.27 4.98 5.37
N LEU A 41 12.67 3.72 5.21
CA LEU A 41 14.06 3.37 4.88
C LEU A 41 14.47 3.92 3.51
N ARG A 42 13.59 3.80 2.50
CA ARG A 42 13.85 4.33 1.15
C ARG A 42 13.95 5.85 1.13
N ILE A 43 13.06 6.54 1.84
CA ILE A 43 13.14 8.00 2.00
C ILE A 43 14.45 8.39 2.69
N GLY A 44 14.87 7.65 3.72
CA GLY A 44 16.15 7.87 4.39
C GLY A 44 17.35 7.76 3.44
N ILE A 45 17.37 6.73 2.59
CA ILE A 45 18.43 6.56 1.56
C ILE A 45 18.44 7.75 0.59
N LEU A 46 17.27 8.14 0.05
CA LEU A 46 17.17 9.27 -0.89
C LEU A 46 17.60 10.60 -0.26
N VAL A 47 17.22 10.84 1.00
CA VAL A 47 17.64 12.05 1.74
C VAL A 47 19.14 12.05 1.95
N LEU A 48 19.75 10.93 2.33
CA LEU A 48 21.20 10.82 2.47
C LEU A 48 21.95 11.02 1.14
N SER A 49 21.40 10.52 0.03
CA SER A 49 21.98 10.77 -1.30
C SER A 49 22.02 12.26 -1.64
N VAL A 50 20.94 13.00 -1.38
CA VAL A 50 20.92 14.46 -1.60
C VAL A 50 21.87 15.19 -0.65
N LEU A 51 21.92 14.78 0.62
CA LEU A 51 22.85 15.36 1.60
C LEU A 51 24.32 15.11 1.18
N ALA A 52 24.63 13.93 0.64
CA ALA A 52 25.95 13.63 0.10
C ALA A 52 26.34 14.62 -1.01
N THR A 53 25.44 14.82 -1.99
CA THR A 53 25.65 15.78 -3.09
C THR A 53 25.80 17.21 -2.57
N LEU A 54 24.94 17.62 -1.63
CA LEU A 54 25.03 18.95 -1.01
C LEU A 54 26.37 19.17 -0.29
N LEU A 55 26.83 18.19 0.48
CA LEU A 55 28.12 18.24 1.17
C LEU A 55 29.29 18.31 0.18
N ALA A 56 29.22 17.54 -0.91
CA ALA A 56 30.26 17.57 -1.95
C ALA A 56 30.35 18.93 -2.65
N VAL A 57 29.20 19.49 -3.03
CA VAL A 57 29.11 20.82 -3.66
C VAL A 57 29.60 21.92 -2.72
N THR A 58 29.14 21.92 -1.46
CA THR A 58 29.56 22.92 -0.46
C THR A 58 31.05 22.83 -0.13
N HIS A 59 31.60 21.61 -0.03
CA HIS A 59 33.05 21.41 0.13
C HIS A 59 33.85 22.03 -1.02
N SER A 60 33.39 21.84 -2.27
CA SER A 60 34.05 22.41 -3.45
C SER A 60 34.06 23.94 -3.41
N VAL A 61 32.92 24.56 -3.09
CA VAL A 61 32.78 26.03 -3.01
C VAL A 61 33.66 26.62 -1.90
N ILE A 62 33.66 26.01 -0.71
CA ILE A 62 34.47 26.50 0.42
C ILE A 62 35.97 26.42 0.11
N LYS A 63 36.41 25.36 -0.58
CA LYS A 63 37.80 25.19 -1.00
C LYS A 63 38.25 26.26 -2.00
N GLU A 64 37.37 26.68 -2.90
CA GLU A 64 37.68 27.73 -3.88
C GLU A 64 37.65 29.15 -3.26
N MET A 65 36.79 29.39 -2.28
CA MET A 65 36.58 30.74 -1.72
C MET A 65 37.52 31.08 -0.56
N CYS A 66 37.96 30.10 0.24
CA CYS A 66 38.81 30.35 1.41
C CYS A 66 40.26 29.90 1.18
N LEU A 67 41.20 30.82 1.41
CA LEU A 67 42.65 30.60 1.27
C LEU A 67 43.27 29.72 2.37
N ASP A 68 42.63 29.58 3.55
CA ASP A 68 43.13 28.69 4.62
C ASP A 68 42.00 28.17 5.54
N PRO A 69 41.33 27.05 5.18
CA PRO A 69 40.09 26.64 5.83
C PRO A 69 40.33 25.37 6.68
N GLN A 70 41.29 25.39 7.61
CA GLN A 70 41.72 24.14 8.25
C GLN A 70 40.66 23.45 9.12
N GLU A 71 39.81 24.17 9.85
CA GLU A 71 38.88 23.55 10.81
C GLU A 71 37.50 23.19 10.20
N THR A 72 36.94 24.05 9.33
CA THR A 72 35.65 23.78 8.68
C THR A 72 35.75 22.71 7.60
N ILE A 73 36.87 22.64 6.86
CA ILE A 73 37.12 21.55 5.90
C ILE A 73 37.23 20.22 6.62
N LYS A 74 37.86 20.15 7.81
CA LYS A 74 37.95 18.89 8.57
C LYS A 74 36.56 18.33 8.88
N ILE A 75 35.63 19.15 9.37
CA ILE A 75 34.27 18.69 9.71
C ILE A 75 33.54 18.19 8.46
N ILE A 76 33.56 18.96 7.37
CA ILE A 76 32.90 18.58 6.11
C ILE A 76 33.55 17.32 5.52
N HIS A 77 34.87 17.18 5.62
CA HIS A 77 35.60 16.01 5.16
C HIS A 77 35.21 14.75 5.94
N TRP A 78 35.11 14.83 7.27
CA TRP A 78 34.61 13.72 8.09
C TRP A 78 33.17 13.35 7.74
N LEU A 79 32.30 14.34 7.47
CA LEU A 79 30.94 14.08 7.01
C LEU A 79 30.91 13.41 5.62
N LEU A 80 31.75 13.87 4.69
CA LEU A 80 31.90 13.28 3.35
C LEU A 80 32.39 11.83 3.39
N LEU A 81 33.19 11.45 4.40
CA LEU A 81 33.60 10.06 4.62
C LEU A 81 32.49 9.24 5.29
N LEU A 82 31.76 9.83 6.24
CA LEU A 82 30.73 9.15 7.01
C LEU A 82 29.47 8.85 6.16
N VAL A 83 29.09 9.75 5.25
CA VAL A 83 27.87 9.60 4.45
C VAL A 83 27.91 8.34 3.57
N PRO A 84 28.94 8.06 2.74
CA PRO A 84 29.04 6.83 1.96
C PRO A 84 29.04 5.57 2.82
N ILE A 85 29.65 5.61 4.00
CA ILE A 85 29.66 4.49 4.96
C ILE A 85 28.24 4.24 5.47
N THR A 86 27.54 5.27 5.94
CA THR A 86 26.15 5.15 6.39
C THR A 86 25.22 4.69 5.27
N LEU A 87 25.43 5.19 4.05
CA LEU A 87 24.68 4.79 2.87
C LEU A 87 24.90 3.29 2.57
N SER A 88 26.15 2.83 2.64
CA SER A 88 26.50 1.41 2.44
C SER A 88 25.87 0.50 3.49
N VAL A 89 25.91 0.91 4.77
CA VAL A 89 25.26 0.18 5.87
C VAL A 89 23.74 0.16 5.71
N LEU A 90 23.12 1.29 5.34
CA LEU A 90 21.69 1.35 5.10
C LEU A 90 21.26 0.53 3.89
N LEU A 91 22.06 0.53 2.82
CA LEU A 91 21.78 -0.25 1.62
C LEU A 91 21.93 -1.75 1.87
N ALA A 92 22.97 -2.15 2.61
CA ALA A 92 23.13 -3.54 3.06
C ALA A 92 22.00 -3.95 4.01
N GLY A 93 21.60 -3.05 4.91
CA GLY A 93 20.45 -3.21 5.77
C GLY A 93 19.15 -3.34 4.97
N ALA A 94 18.99 -2.54 3.92
CA ALA A 94 17.88 -2.64 2.98
C ALA A 94 17.88 -4.03 2.33
N VAL A 95 18.96 -4.44 1.67
CA VAL A 95 18.99 -5.75 1.00
C VAL A 95 18.76 -6.92 1.97
N LYS A 96 19.30 -6.84 3.19
CA LYS A 96 19.25 -7.94 4.16
C LYS A 96 17.95 -8.01 4.98
N PHE A 97 17.37 -6.85 5.32
CA PHE A 97 16.20 -6.75 6.19
C PHE A 97 14.94 -6.26 5.47
N ASP A 98 15.08 -5.60 4.33
CA ASP A 98 13.99 -5.17 3.46
C ASP A 98 13.51 -6.37 2.65
N LYS A 99 12.74 -7.21 3.32
CA LYS A 99 11.88 -8.22 2.70
C LYS A 99 10.70 -7.51 2.03
N GLY A 100 10.95 -6.58 1.11
CA GLY A 100 9.94 -5.67 0.56
C GLY A 100 8.75 -6.40 -0.08
N ASN A 101 8.90 -7.66 -0.46
CA ASN A 101 7.79 -8.47 -0.96
C ASN A 101 6.75 -8.84 0.13
N ASN A 102 7.14 -8.84 1.41
CA ASN A 102 6.29 -9.29 2.50
C ASN A 102 5.02 -8.44 2.65
N TRP A 103 5.14 -7.11 2.53
CA TRP A 103 3.98 -6.24 2.69
C TRP A 103 3.01 -6.34 1.52
N ILE A 104 3.51 -6.60 0.31
CA ILE A 104 2.73 -6.83 -0.90
C ILE A 104 1.96 -8.15 -0.78
N LEU A 105 2.64 -9.24 -0.43
CA LEU A 105 2.04 -10.56 -0.24
C LEU A 105 0.99 -10.56 0.88
N LEU A 106 1.28 -9.89 2.00
CA LEU A 106 0.31 -9.73 3.10
C LEU A 106 -0.91 -8.92 2.66
N ARG A 107 -0.71 -7.80 1.95
CA ARG A 107 -1.81 -6.99 1.43
C ARG A 107 -2.66 -7.78 0.42
N GLY A 108 -2.01 -8.42 -0.55
CA GLY A 108 -2.69 -9.24 -1.55
C GLY A 108 -3.51 -10.36 -0.91
N SER A 109 -2.97 -11.01 0.12
CA SER A 109 -3.67 -12.05 0.88
C SER A 109 -4.83 -11.50 1.72
N ALA A 110 -4.69 -10.28 2.28
CA ALA A 110 -5.76 -9.62 3.02
C ALA A 110 -6.95 -9.27 2.11
N GLU A 111 -6.69 -8.74 0.91
CA GLU A 111 -7.74 -8.44 -0.06
C GLU A 111 -8.41 -9.70 -0.60
N LEU A 112 -7.64 -10.77 -0.84
CA LEU A 112 -8.21 -12.06 -1.23
C LEU A 112 -9.09 -12.67 -0.13
N LEU A 113 -8.70 -12.55 1.15
CA LEU A 113 -9.57 -12.93 2.26
C LEU A 113 -10.83 -12.08 2.32
N LYS A 114 -10.72 -10.76 2.08
CA LYS A 114 -11.87 -9.85 2.04
C LYS A 114 -12.86 -10.31 0.97
N LYS A 115 -12.40 -10.63 -0.24
CA LYS A 115 -13.23 -11.22 -1.30
C LYS A 115 -13.98 -12.47 -0.83
N GLU A 116 -13.27 -13.46 -0.28
CA GLU A 116 -13.89 -14.72 0.16
C GLU A 116 -14.92 -14.49 1.28
N ILE A 117 -14.67 -13.53 2.18
CA ILE A 117 -15.62 -13.10 3.22
C ILE A 117 -16.89 -12.51 2.60
N PHE A 118 -16.77 -11.63 1.60
CA PHE A 118 -17.94 -11.03 0.96
C PHE A 118 -18.73 -12.05 0.12
N CYS A 119 -18.06 -12.96 -0.60
CA CYS A 119 -18.72 -14.08 -1.29
C CYS A 119 -19.44 -15.02 -0.30
N TYR A 120 -18.80 -15.34 0.83
CA TYR A 120 -19.40 -16.14 1.90
C TYR A 120 -20.68 -15.48 2.44
N ARG A 121 -20.59 -14.18 2.76
CA ARG A 121 -21.72 -13.44 3.31
C ARG A 121 -22.83 -13.25 2.27
N ALA A 122 -22.51 -13.11 0.99
CA ALA A 122 -23.50 -13.07 -0.08
C ALA A 122 -24.16 -14.44 -0.35
N GLY A 123 -23.54 -15.55 0.09
CA GLY A 123 -24.08 -16.89 -0.10
C GLY A 123 -24.10 -17.32 -1.57
N ILE A 124 -23.08 -16.97 -2.34
CA ILE A 124 -22.99 -17.20 -3.79
C ILE A 124 -21.89 -18.21 -4.17
N GLY A 125 -21.97 -18.79 -5.36
CA GLY A 125 -21.00 -19.75 -5.88
C GLY A 125 -20.79 -20.95 -4.96
N ASN A 126 -19.55 -21.16 -4.51
CA ASN A 126 -19.20 -22.26 -3.60
C ASN A 126 -19.80 -22.10 -2.18
N TYR A 127 -20.45 -20.97 -1.88
CA TYR A 127 -21.05 -20.66 -0.59
C TYR A 127 -22.58 -20.73 -0.58
N SER A 128 -23.20 -21.13 -1.70
CA SER A 128 -24.67 -21.24 -1.82
C SER A 128 -25.26 -22.31 -0.90
N ASP A 129 -24.51 -23.38 -0.62
CA ASP A 129 -24.93 -24.41 0.35
C ASP A 129 -24.58 -24.01 1.78
N ARG A 130 -25.62 -23.74 2.59
CA ARG A 130 -25.49 -23.34 4.00
C ARG A 130 -24.82 -24.40 4.88
N ASN A 131 -24.89 -25.68 4.52
CA ASN A 131 -24.31 -26.75 5.34
C ASN A 131 -22.79 -26.87 5.12
N SER A 132 -22.31 -26.56 3.93
CA SER A 132 -20.89 -26.66 3.58
C SER A 132 -20.15 -25.32 3.55
N ARG A 133 -20.84 -24.17 3.52
CA ARG A 133 -20.20 -22.84 3.41
C ARG A 133 -19.08 -22.59 4.41
N ASP A 134 -19.23 -23.02 5.66
CA ASP A 134 -18.23 -22.84 6.72
C ASP A 134 -16.96 -23.67 6.44
N SER A 135 -17.12 -24.92 5.97
CA SER A 135 -15.98 -25.78 5.65
C SER A 135 -15.25 -25.30 4.39
N VAL A 136 -16.00 -24.77 3.42
CA VAL A 136 -15.45 -24.13 2.22
C VAL A 136 -14.64 -22.89 2.60
N LEU A 137 -15.18 -22.00 3.43
CA LEU A 137 -14.47 -20.79 3.87
C LEU A 137 -13.19 -21.16 4.64
N ALA A 138 -13.27 -22.12 5.56
CA ALA A 138 -12.10 -22.61 6.29
C ALA A 138 -11.02 -23.14 5.35
N SER A 139 -11.41 -23.89 4.30
CA SER A 139 -10.51 -24.39 3.27
C SER A 139 -9.85 -23.23 2.48
N LYS A 140 -10.62 -22.22 2.08
CA LYS A 140 -10.09 -21.04 1.37
C LYS A 140 -9.12 -20.24 2.24
N VAL A 141 -9.46 -19.97 3.50
CA VAL A 141 -8.58 -19.31 4.48
C VAL A 141 -7.27 -20.07 4.65
N LYS A 142 -7.34 -21.41 4.74
CA LYS A 142 -6.16 -22.28 4.82
C LYS A 142 -5.30 -22.17 3.56
N LEU A 143 -5.91 -22.22 2.37
CA LEU A 143 -5.21 -22.15 1.09
C LEU A 143 -4.50 -20.79 0.93
N ILE A 144 -5.17 -19.69 1.26
CA ILE A 144 -4.57 -18.35 1.25
C ILE A 144 -3.40 -18.27 2.23
N SER A 145 -3.55 -18.82 3.44
CA SER A 145 -2.48 -18.85 4.43
C SER A 145 -1.32 -19.76 4.02
N GLN A 146 -1.58 -20.84 3.28
CA GLN A 146 -0.56 -21.73 2.73
C GLN A 146 0.28 -21.04 1.66
N ARG A 147 -0.28 -20.11 0.86
CA ARG A 147 0.52 -19.32 -0.11
C ARG A 147 1.56 -18.45 0.57
N LEU A 148 1.33 -18.08 1.82
CA LEU A 148 2.31 -17.35 2.61
C LEU A 148 3.38 -18.28 3.19
N LYS A 149 3.11 -19.59 3.38
CA LYS A 149 4.09 -20.54 3.92
C LYS A 149 5.30 -20.65 2.99
N GLY A 150 6.49 -20.66 3.58
CA GLY A 150 7.75 -20.69 2.83
C GLY A 150 8.18 -19.34 2.25
N THR A 151 7.35 -18.29 2.38
CA THR A 151 7.77 -16.92 2.05
C THR A 151 8.55 -16.29 3.22
N PRO A 152 9.36 -15.24 2.98
CA PRO A 152 10.11 -14.55 4.03
C PRO A 152 9.23 -13.93 5.15
N ILE A 153 7.90 -13.92 4.98
CA ILE A 153 6.92 -13.54 6.01
C ILE A 153 7.01 -14.45 7.24
N HIS A 154 7.22 -15.76 7.07
CA HIS A 154 7.29 -16.72 8.20
C HIS A 154 8.53 -16.58 9.06
N GLN A 155 9.52 -15.82 8.58
CA GLN A 155 10.70 -15.44 9.37
C GLN A 155 10.47 -14.13 10.14
N THR A 156 9.23 -13.62 10.21
CA THR A 156 8.89 -12.35 10.87
C THR A 156 7.77 -12.59 11.87
N SER A 157 7.87 -11.96 13.05
CA SER A 157 6.77 -11.98 14.03
C SER A 157 5.60 -11.14 13.51
N LEU A 158 4.44 -11.76 13.32
CA LEU A 158 3.20 -11.05 13.02
C LEU A 158 2.58 -10.56 14.33
N SER A 159 2.29 -9.26 14.41
CA SER A 159 1.49 -8.75 15.52
C SER A 159 0.04 -9.18 15.30
N PRO A 160 -0.61 -9.84 16.27
CA PRO A 160 -2.02 -10.16 16.15
C PRO A 160 -2.86 -8.89 15.98
N TYR A 161 -3.98 -9.02 15.28
CA TYR A 161 -4.98 -7.97 15.23
C TYR A 161 -5.79 -7.97 16.52
N GLU A 162 -5.71 -6.87 17.27
CA GLU A 162 -6.41 -6.68 18.56
C GLU A 162 -7.66 -5.80 18.43
N GLY A 163 -8.03 -5.39 17.22
CA GLY A 163 -9.24 -4.62 17.01
C GLY A 163 -10.50 -5.46 17.26
N GLU A 164 -11.56 -4.84 17.79
CA GLU A 164 -12.85 -5.50 17.95
C GLU A 164 -13.40 -5.92 16.59
N VAL A 165 -13.41 -7.22 16.31
CA VAL A 165 -14.11 -7.79 15.15
C VAL A 165 -15.64 -7.76 15.39
N LEU A 166 -16.07 -7.53 16.62
CA LEU A 166 -17.47 -7.46 17.03
C LEU A 166 -18.03 -6.03 16.91
N PRO A 167 -19.29 -5.86 16.49
CA PRO A 167 -19.97 -4.58 16.67
C PRO A 167 -20.05 -4.29 18.18
N LYS A 168 -19.63 -3.08 18.58
CA LYS A 168 -19.73 -2.61 19.96
C LYS A 168 -21.18 -2.74 20.43
N ARG A 169 -21.44 -3.71 21.30
CA ARG A 169 -22.65 -3.72 22.12
C ARG A 169 -22.48 -2.57 23.11
N ASN A 170 -23.18 -1.46 22.84
CA ASN A 170 -23.19 -0.21 23.59
C ASN A 170 -22.68 -0.35 25.03
N SER A 171 -21.39 -0.09 25.22
CA SER A 171 -20.83 0.20 26.54
C SER A 171 -20.10 1.54 26.45
N SER A 172 -20.64 2.42 27.27
CA SER A 172 -20.33 3.82 27.50
C SER A 172 -18.83 4.17 27.50
N LYS A 173 -18.52 5.33 26.92
CA LYS A 173 -17.38 6.24 27.19
C LYS A 173 -15.96 5.70 26.98
N SER A 174 -15.30 6.17 25.92
CA SER A 174 -13.92 6.65 26.04
C SER A 174 -13.61 7.74 25.02
N LYS A 175 -13.07 8.84 25.53
CA LYS A 175 -12.72 10.09 24.84
C LYS A 175 -11.38 9.94 24.12
N ASN A 176 -11.30 10.63 22.98
CA ASN A 176 -10.07 11.12 22.32
C ASN A 176 -9.18 10.09 21.60
N ASN A 177 -9.57 9.76 20.36
CA ASN A 177 -8.68 9.92 19.21
C ASN A 177 -9.50 9.95 17.91
N LYS A 178 -9.47 11.09 17.20
CA LYS A 178 -10.07 11.26 15.88
C LYS A 178 -9.24 10.51 14.83
N LEU A 179 -9.53 9.24 14.63
CA LEU A 179 -9.37 8.58 13.34
C LEU A 179 -10.69 8.75 12.58
N PRO A 180 -10.70 9.11 11.29
CA PRO A 180 -11.93 9.17 10.51
C PRO A 180 -12.33 7.74 10.11
N GLU A 181 -12.87 6.97 11.07
CA GLU A 181 -13.64 5.72 10.86
C GLU A 181 -15.14 6.00 11.02
N GLU A 182 -15.61 7.11 10.45
CA GLU A 182 -17.03 7.49 10.48
C GLU A 182 -17.70 7.16 9.14
N TYR A 183 -17.59 5.92 8.67
CA TYR A 183 -18.44 5.38 7.58
C TYR A 183 -18.59 3.87 7.77
N ASN A 184 -19.75 3.46 8.31
CA ASN A 184 -20.34 2.10 8.40
C ASN A 184 -20.94 1.82 9.78
N LYS A 185 -21.83 2.70 10.28
CA LYS A 185 -22.50 2.50 11.58
C LYS A 185 -23.43 1.27 11.65
N ASN A 186 -23.71 0.57 10.54
CA ASN A 186 -24.74 -0.48 10.47
C ASN A 186 -24.30 -1.82 9.84
N ASP A 187 -23.03 -2.03 9.44
CA ASP A 187 -22.59 -3.37 9.01
C ASP A 187 -22.09 -4.16 10.23
N ASP A 188 -22.78 -5.25 10.56
CA ASP A 188 -22.40 -6.14 11.65
C ASP A 188 -21.23 -7.05 11.29
N LYS A 189 -20.79 -7.06 10.02
CA LYS A 189 -19.73 -7.89 9.42
C LYS A 189 -20.00 -9.40 9.38
N PHE A 190 -21.10 -9.86 9.97
CA PHE A 190 -21.36 -11.29 10.18
C PHE A 190 -22.65 -11.80 9.53
N SER A 191 -23.64 -10.93 9.34
CA SER A 191 -24.88 -11.30 8.69
C SER A 191 -24.69 -11.55 7.20
N ASP A 192 -25.56 -12.42 6.67
CA ASP A 192 -25.73 -12.65 5.24
C ASP A 192 -26.09 -11.31 4.55
N LEU A 193 -25.57 -11.09 3.34
CA LEU A 193 -25.74 -9.86 2.59
C LEU A 193 -26.91 -9.96 1.63
N THR A 194 -27.85 -9.04 1.79
CA THR A 194 -28.84 -8.75 0.74
C THR A 194 -28.18 -7.96 -0.40
N PRO A 195 -28.76 -7.94 -1.62
CA PRO A 195 -28.20 -7.19 -2.73
C PRO A 195 -27.94 -5.71 -2.42
N THR A 196 -28.87 -5.06 -1.72
CA THR A 196 -28.74 -3.65 -1.30
C THR A 196 -27.59 -3.45 -0.30
N ASN A 197 -27.44 -4.36 0.66
CA ASN A 197 -26.36 -4.30 1.65
C ASN A 197 -25.01 -4.57 1.00
N TYR A 198 -24.92 -5.54 0.08
CA TYR A 198 -23.71 -5.81 -0.69
C TYR A 198 -23.28 -4.60 -1.51
N LEU A 199 -24.18 -3.97 -2.26
CA LEU A 199 -23.89 -2.76 -3.02
C LEU A 199 -23.31 -1.66 -2.15
N ARG A 200 -23.98 -1.37 -1.03
CA ARG A 200 -23.58 -0.28 -0.13
C ARG A 200 -22.24 -0.56 0.54
N TRP A 201 -22.05 -1.76 1.09
CA TRP A 201 -20.90 -2.06 1.95
C TRP A 201 -19.69 -2.56 1.20
N ARG A 202 -19.86 -3.04 -0.05
CA ARG A 202 -18.77 -3.59 -0.84
C ARG A 202 -18.49 -2.80 -2.10
N LEU A 203 -19.48 -2.66 -2.98
CA LEU A 203 -19.29 -2.02 -4.28
C LEU A 203 -19.05 -0.51 -4.12
N GLU A 204 -19.99 0.17 -3.49
CA GLU A 204 -19.99 1.63 -3.36
C GLU A 204 -18.86 2.11 -2.44
N ASP A 205 -18.58 1.37 -1.35
CA ASP A 205 -17.42 1.63 -0.49
C ASP A 205 -16.11 1.58 -1.29
N GLN A 206 -15.92 0.54 -2.10
CA GLN A 206 -14.71 0.36 -2.89
C GLN A 206 -14.61 1.40 -4.02
N PHE A 207 -15.71 1.68 -4.72
CA PHE A 207 -15.78 2.72 -5.75
C PHE A 207 -15.37 4.09 -5.19
N ASN A 208 -15.95 4.48 -4.06
CA ASN A 208 -15.61 5.74 -3.39
C ASN A 208 -14.16 5.77 -2.92
N TRP A 209 -13.65 4.63 -2.43
CA TRP A 209 -12.24 4.51 -2.06
C TRP A 209 -11.31 4.74 -3.26
N TYR A 210 -11.57 4.09 -4.42
CA TYR A 210 -10.78 4.31 -5.64
C TYR A 210 -10.87 5.76 -6.11
N ARG A 211 -12.07 6.34 -6.24
CA ARG A 211 -12.26 7.75 -6.65
C ARG A 211 -11.55 8.75 -5.74
N LYS A 212 -11.57 8.50 -4.42
CA LYS A 212 -10.83 9.33 -3.46
C LYS A 212 -9.33 9.17 -3.64
N LYS A 213 -8.86 7.94 -3.86
CA LYS A 213 -7.44 7.64 -4.02
C LYS A 213 -6.85 8.18 -5.32
N THR A 214 -7.57 8.09 -6.44
CA THR A 214 -7.13 8.63 -7.72
C THR A 214 -6.90 10.13 -7.64
N ARG A 215 -7.82 10.90 -7.03
CA ARG A 215 -7.62 12.34 -6.78
C ARG A 215 -6.39 12.66 -5.94
N GLN A 216 -6.00 11.79 -5.02
CA GLN A 216 -4.78 11.98 -4.22
C GLN A 216 -3.53 11.67 -5.02
N LEU A 217 -3.54 10.57 -5.79
CA LEU A 217 -2.42 10.15 -6.64
C LEU A 217 -2.18 11.15 -7.77
N ASP A 218 -3.24 11.65 -8.40
CA ASP A 218 -3.19 12.67 -9.45
C ASP A 218 -2.49 13.95 -8.97
N LYS A 219 -2.89 14.45 -7.79
CA LYS A 219 -2.23 15.61 -7.16
C LYS A 219 -0.75 15.34 -6.85
N GLN A 220 -0.43 14.14 -6.36
CA GLN A 220 0.94 13.75 -6.07
C GLN A 220 1.78 13.71 -7.36
N LEU A 221 1.26 13.08 -8.41
CA LEU A 221 1.91 12.96 -9.70
C LEU A 221 2.27 14.33 -10.26
N HIS A 222 1.28 15.22 -10.37
CA HIS A 222 1.49 16.58 -10.87
C HIS A 222 2.48 17.37 -10.01
N TYR A 223 2.38 17.26 -8.68
CA TYR A 223 3.30 17.96 -7.78
C TYR A 223 4.76 17.55 -8.01
N PHE A 224 5.03 16.24 -8.10
CA PHE A 224 6.40 15.75 -8.33
C PHE A 224 6.88 16.02 -9.76
N GLN A 225 6.03 15.88 -10.78
CA GLN A 225 6.38 16.19 -12.17
C GLN A 225 6.76 17.66 -12.36
N TRP A 226 5.95 18.58 -11.83
CA TRP A 226 6.29 20.01 -11.84
C TRP A 226 7.58 20.31 -11.08
N GLY A 227 7.80 19.63 -9.95
CA GLY A 227 9.05 19.70 -9.21
C GLY A 227 10.27 19.28 -10.04
N ILE A 228 10.16 18.17 -10.79
CA ILE A 228 11.21 17.67 -11.68
C ILE A 228 11.51 18.69 -12.78
N TYR A 229 10.49 19.22 -13.45
CA TYR A 229 10.67 20.22 -14.52
C TYR A 229 11.29 21.52 -14.00
N LEU A 230 10.84 21.99 -12.83
CA LEU A 230 11.39 23.18 -12.20
C LEU A 230 12.87 22.99 -11.83
N LEU A 231 13.23 21.84 -11.23
CA LEU A 231 14.61 21.53 -10.88
C LEU A 231 15.51 21.36 -12.11
N GLY A 232 14.99 20.77 -13.19
CA GLY A 232 15.68 20.72 -14.48
C GLY A 232 15.96 22.12 -15.04
N GLY A 233 14.93 22.99 -15.03
CA GLY A 233 15.07 24.40 -15.46
C GLY A 233 16.05 25.19 -14.59
N ILE A 234 16.03 24.99 -13.27
CA ILE A 234 17.01 25.58 -12.33
C ILE A 234 18.42 25.10 -12.69
N GLY A 235 18.60 23.82 -13.00
CA GLY A 235 19.90 23.29 -13.46
C GLY A 235 20.43 24.03 -14.69
N THR A 236 19.58 24.20 -15.72
CA THR A 236 19.96 24.97 -16.92
C THR A 236 20.26 26.44 -16.61
N PHE A 237 19.47 27.08 -15.74
CA PHE A 237 19.69 28.46 -15.34
C PHE A 237 21.00 28.66 -14.58
N LEU A 238 21.35 27.72 -13.68
CA LEU A 238 22.60 27.76 -12.91
C LEU A 238 23.84 27.75 -13.80
N VAL A 239 23.82 26.99 -14.90
CA VAL A 239 24.89 27.03 -15.92
C VAL A 239 25.00 28.43 -16.52
N ALA A 240 23.87 29.04 -16.91
CA ALA A 240 23.86 30.35 -17.54
C ALA A 240 24.41 31.48 -16.64
N VAL A 241 24.33 31.34 -15.31
CA VAL A 241 24.87 32.32 -14.34
C VAL A 241 26.23 31.93 -13.77
N ASN A 242 26.94 30.99 -14.39
CA ASN A 242 28.25 30.48 -13.96
C ASN A 242 28.25 29.86 -12.55
N GLN A 243 27.15 29.24 -12.15
CA GLN A 243 26.99 28.52 -10.87
C GLN A 243 26.91 27.00 -11.10
N GLU A 244 27.74 26.49 -12.03
CA GLU A 244 27.72 25.10 -12.51
C GLU A 244 27.86 24.06 -11.38
N ILE A 245 28.60 24.39 -10.32
CA ILE A 245 28.81 23.50 -9.17
C ILE A 245 27.48 23.08 -8.52
N TRP A 246 26.46 23.95 -8.53
CA TRP A 246 25.15 23.66 -7.93
C TRP A 246 24.23 22.79 -8.80
N VAL A 247 24.57 22.57 -10.08
CA VAL A 247 23.77 21.76 -11.02
C VAL A 247 23.67 20.30 -10.56
N ALA A 248 24.71 19.79 -9.90
CA ALA A 248 24.68 18.45 -9.32
C ALA A 248 23.57 18.31 -8.27
N LEU A 249 23.35 19.35 -7.45
CA LEU A 249 22.32 19.34 -6.41
C LEU A 249 20.91 19.40 -7.00
N SER A 250 20.66 20.26 -8.00
CA SER A 250 19.34 20.32 -8.65
C SER A 250 19.01 18.99 -9.34
N THR A 251 20.00 18.36 -9.98
CA THR A 251 19.86 17.05 -10.63
C THR A 251 19.58 15.95 -9.61
N ALA A 252 20.29 15.92 -8.47
CA ALA A 252 20.06 14.95 -7.40
C ALA A 252 18.64 15.08 -6.81
N LEU A 253 18.16 16.31 -6.60
CA LEU A 253 16.79 16.56 -6.12
C LEU A 253 15.74 16.08 -7.14
N ALA A 254 15.96 16.33 -8.43
CA ALA A 254 15.06 15.86 -9.49
C ALA A 254 15.02 14.32 -9.52
N ALA A 255 16.18 13.66 -9.38
CA ALA A 255 16.28 12.21 -9.29
C ALA A 255 15.49 11.65 -8.09
N VAL A 256 15.54 12.29 -6.92
CA VAL A 256 14.74 11.87 -5.75
C VAL A 256 13.24 11.91 -6.03
N PHE A 257 12.75 12.93 -6.72
CA PHE A 257 11.33 13.02 -7.08
C PHE A 257 10.95 11.92 -8.08
N SER A 258 11.78 11.68 -9.09
CA SER A 258 11.59 10.59 -10.04
C SER A 258 11.57 9.23 -9.34
N SER A 259 12.54 8.95 -8.47
CA SER A 259 12.59 7.70 -7.70
C SER A 259 11.37 7.54 -6.79
N PHE A 260 10.83 8.62 -6.21
CA PHE A 260 9.63 8.52 -5.38
C PHE A 260 8.39 8.13 -6.21
N LEU A 261 8.23 8.69 -7.41
CA LEU A 261 7.15 8.35 -8.32
C LEU A 261 7.25 6.88 -8.78
N GLU A 262 8.47 6.44 -9.09
CA GLU A 262 8.76 5.09 -9.58
C GLU A 262 8.55 4.03 -8.50
N ILE A 263 9.15 4.18 -7.32
CA ILE A 263 9.05 3.20 -6.22
C ILE A 263 7.59 3.01 -5.79
N LYS A 264 6.77 4.07 -5.84
CA LYS A 264 5.35 4.00 -5.49
C LYS A 264 4.46 3.57 -6.64
N ARG A 265 4.98 3.45 -7.87
CA ARG A 265 4.20 3.19 -9.08
C ARG A 265 2.97 4.11 -9.19
N VAL A 266 3.18 5.41 -8.95
CA VAL A 266 2.06 6.37 -8.80
C VAL A 266 1.17 6.41 -10.04
N GLU A 267 1.78 6.47 -11.22
CA GLU A 267 1.06 6.55 -12.50
C GLU A 267 0.30 5.26 -12.82
N ALA A 268 0.97 4.10 -12.75
CA ALA A 268 0.33 2.81 -12.99
C ALA A 268 -0.83 2.55 -12.01
N THR A 269 -0.63 2.87 -10.71
CA THR A 269 -1.69 2.76 -9.69
C THR A 269 -2.84 3.72 -9.95
N LEU A 270 -2.56 4.95 -10.42
CA LEU A 270 -3.60 5.93 -10.79
C LEU A 270 -4.47 5.41 -11.94
N ILE A 271 -3.84 4.89 -12.99
CA ILE A 271 -4.54 4.31 -14.16
C ILE A 271 -5.39 3.11 -13.73
N ALA A 272 -4.80 2.17 -12.99
CA ALA A 272 -5.50 0.97 -12.52
C ALA A 272 -6.72 1.31 -11.64
N TYR A 273 -6.59 2.29 -10.73
CA TYR A 273 -7.71 2.70 -9.89
C TYR A 273 -8.80 3.46 -10.65
N ASN A 274 -8.46 4.24 -11.69
CA ASN A 274 -9.46 4.86 -12.55
C ASN A 274 -10.24 3.78 -13.32
N GLN A 275 -9.55 2.83 -13.94
CA GLN A 275 -10.19 1.72 -14.67
C GLN A 275 -11.11 0.92 -13.74
N ALA A 276 -10.63 0.53 -12.55
CA ALA A 276 -11.44 -0.21 -11.60
C ALA A 276 -12.64 0.61 -11.10
N ALA A 277 -12.50 1.94 -10.93
CA ALA A 277 -13.61 2.80 -10.54
C ALA A 277 -14.67 2.90 -11.64
N ASP A 278 -14.25 3.01 -12.91
CA ASP A 278 -15.16 3.07 -14.05
C ASP A 278 -15.87 1.72 -14.23
N ASP A 279 -15.16 0.60 -14.14
CA ASP A 279 -15.76 -0.75 -14.17
C ASP A 279 -16.80 -0.96 -13.05
N LEU A 280 -16.50 -0.52 -11.81
CA LEU A 280 -17.45 -0.61 -10.69
C LEU A 280 -18.67 0.30 -10.90
N TYR A 281 -18.47 1.47 -11.49
CA TYR A 281 -19.56 2.38 -11.85
C TYR A 281 -20.48 1.77 -12.91
N ASP A 282 -19.91 1.12 -13.93
CA ASP A 282 -20.66 0.43 -14.97
C ASP A 282 -21.47 -0.74 -14.40
N ILE A 283 -20.88 -1.50 -13.46
CA ILE A 283 -21.59 -2.57 -12.73
C ILE A 283 -22.77 -1.99 -11.93
N SER A 284 -22.57 -0.88 -11.21
CA SER A 284 -23.64 -0.20 -10.45
C SER A 284 -24.76 0.32 -11.36
N THR A 285 -24.39 0.89 -12.50
CA THR A 285 -25.33 1.43 -13.49
C THR A 285 -26.14 0.31 -14.13
N TRP A 286 -25.48 -0.77 -14.54
CA TRP A 286 -26.15 -1.98 -15.03
C TRP A 286 -27.12 -2.52 -13.99
N TRP A 287 -26.70 -2.69 -12.73
CA TRP A 287 -27.59 -3.17 -11.67
C TRP A 287 -28.82 -2.29 -11.45
N SER A 288 -28.64 -0.97 -11.54
CA SER A 288 -29.71 0.01 -11.36
C SER A 288 -30.74 -0.03 -12.50
N SER A 289 -30.34 -0.50 -13.69
CA SER A 289 -31.24 -0.67 -14.84
C SER A 289 -32.15 -1.89 -14.78
N LEU A 290 -31.83 -2.88 -13.93
CA LEU A 290 -32.59 -4.12 -13.81
C LEU A 290 -33.91 -3.90 -13.05
N SER A 291 -34.93 -4.65 -13.45
CA SER A 291 -36.17 -4.82 -12.68
C SER A 291 -35.92 -5.62 -11.39
N ASP A 292 -36.86 -5.58 -10.43
CA ASP A 292 -36.68 -6.26 -9.15
C ASP A 292 -36.62 -7.79 -9.29
N GLN A 293 -37.31 -8.36 -10.28
CA GLN A 293 -37.21 -9.79 -10.60
C GLN A 293 -35.81 -10.13 -11.15
N GLU A 294 -35.34 -9.36 -12.13
CA GLU A 294 -34.00 -9.56 -12.71
C GLU A 294 -32.89 -9.38 -11.67
N LYS A 295 -33.04 -8.47 -10.70
CA LYS A 295 -32.09 -8.29 -9.60
C LYS A 295 -31.95 -9.54 -8.74
N LEU A 296 -33.06 -10.24 -8.45
CA LEU A 296 -33.00 -11.48 -7.67
C LEU A 296 -32.23 -12.57 -8.42
N GLU A 297 -32.48 -12.71 -9.73
CA GLU A 297 -31.83 -13.71 -10.58
C GLU A 297 -30.35 -13.38 -10.84
N ASN A 298 -29.99 -12.09 -10.90
CA ASN A 298 -28.64 -11.63 -11.25
C ASN A 298 -27.78 -11.24 -10.04
N PHE A 299 -28.20 -11.51 -8.80
CA PHE A 299 -27.42 -11.13 -7.62
C PHE A 299 -26.04 -11.82 -7.59
N GLU A 300 -25.97 -13.11 -7.94
CA GLU A 300 -24.69 -13.82 -8.04
C GLU A 300 -23.77 -13.17 -9.08
N LEU A 301 -24.32 -12.80 -10.24
CA LEU A 301 -23.57 -12.14 -11.30
C LEU A 301 -23.02 -10.78 -10.85
N LEU A 302 -23.80 -9.99 -10.09
CA LEU A 302 -23.34 -8.74 -9.48
C LEU A 302 -22.11 -8.99 -8.60
N VAL A 303 -22.22 -9.93 -7.66
CA VAL A 303 -21.13 -10.22 -6.71
C VAL A 303 -19.88 -10.70 -7.44
N ILE A 304 -20.03 -11.63 -8.40
CA ILE A 304 -18.90 -12.17 -9.17
C ILE A 304 -18.22 -11.07 -9.99
N LYS A 305 -18.97 -10.21 -10.69
CA LYS A 305 -18.40 -9.10 -11.47
C LYS A 305 -17.61 -8.15 -10.56
N THR A 306 -18.23 -7.68 -9.47
CA THR A 306 -17.59 -6.77 -8.52
C THR A 306 -16.31 -7.37 -7.92
N GLU A 307 -16.37 -8.59 -7.38
CA GLU A 307 -15.20 -9.21 -6.76
C GLU A 307 -14.12 -9.61 -7.77
N THR A 308 -14.49 -9.81 -9.04
CA THR A 308 -13.50 -10.05 -10.11
C THR A 308 -12.79 -8.76 -10.48
N THR A 309 -13.50 -7.65 -10.66
CA THR A 309 -12.91 -6.32 -10.91
C THR A 309 -11.96 -5.89 -9.79
N ILE A 310 -12.35 -6.07 -8.53
CA ILE A 310 -11.50 -5.71 -7.39
C ILE A 310 -10.28 -6.63 -7.30
N GLN A 311 -10.47 -7.92 -7.59
CA GLN A 311 -9.38 -8.89 -7.54
C GLN A 311 -8.38 -8.73 -8.70
N SER A 312 -8.84 -8.38 -9.90
CA SER A 312 -7.98 -8.15 -11.07
C SER A 312 -7.11 -6.92 -10.85
N GLU A 313 -7.68 -5.82 -10.34
CA GLU A 313 -6.92 -4.62 -9.95
C GLU A 313 -5.84 -4.98 -8.93
N ASN A 314 -6.22 -5.59 -7.81
CA ASN A 314 -5.28 -5.92 -6.75
C ASN A 314 -4.19 -6.92 -7.21
N ALA A 315 -4.53 -7.89 -8.07
CA ALA A 315 -3.55 -8.81 -8.64
C ALA A 315 -2.57 -8.09 -9.58
N GLY A 316 -3.06 -7.20 -10.44
CA GLY A 316 -2.24 -6.36 -11.31
C GLY A 316 -1.30 -5.48 -10.49
N TRP A 317 -1.80 -4.79 -9.48
CA TRP A 317 -0.99 -3.97 -8.58
C TRP A 317 0.08 -4.78 -7.84
N VAL A 318 -0.25 -5.99 -7.34
CA VAL A 318 0.73 -6.90 -6.70
C VAL A 318 1.85 -7.26 -7.68
N GLN A 319 1.51 -7.58 -8.93
CA GLN A 319 2.48 -7.93 -9.96
C GLN A 319 3.38 -6.74 -10.29
N GLU A 320 2.81 -5.57 -10.61
CA GLU A 320 3.56 -4.37 -10.95
C GLU A 320 4.53 -3.93 -9.85
N MET A 321 4.13 -4.07 -8.59
CA MET A 321 4.97 -3.74 -7.45
C MET A 321 6.06 -4.79 -7.21
N ASN A 322 5.76 -6.08 -7.42
CA ASN A 322 6.77 -7.14 -7.36
C ASN A 322 7.85 -6.96 -8.43
N ASP A 323 7.45 -6.62 -9.65
CA ASP A 323 8.37 -6.36 -10.76
C ASP A 323 9.25 -5.14 -10.44
N ALA A 324 8.65 -4.06 -9.93
CA ALA A 324 9.39 -2.87 -9.50
C ALA A 324 10.44 -3.18 -8.42
N LEU A 325 10.05 -3.94 -7.38
CA LEU A 325 10.98 -4.32 -6.32
C LEU A 325 12.10 -5.23 -6.83
N THR A 326 11.79 -6.14 -7.74
CA THR A 326 12.78 -7.05 -8.32
C THR A 326 13.83 -6.27 -9.12
N GLU A 327 13.40 -5.26 -9.87
CA GLU A 327 14.31 -4.33 -10.56
C GLU A 327 15.20 -3.59 -9.57
N LEU A 328 14.60 -2.94 -8.57
CA LEU A 328 15.33 -2.18 -7.55
C LEU A 328 16.38 -3.04 -6.83
N TYR A 329 16.07 -4.30 -6.51
CA TYR A 329 17.06 -5.20 -5.89
C TYR A 329 18.18 -5.60 -6.84
N ARG A 330 17.89 -5.79 -8.13
CA ARG A 330 18.90 -6.12 -9.14
C ARG A 330 19.90 -4.98 -9.28
N GLU A 331 19.43 -3.74 -9.38
CA GLU A 331 20.27 -2.55 -9.44
C GLU A 331 21.11 -2.39 -8.18
N THR A 332 20.49 -2.51 -7.00
CA THR A 332 21.18 -2.40 -5.71
C THR A 332 22.32 -3.43 -5.58
N LYS A 333 22.10 -4.66 -6.07
CA LYS A 333 23.10 -5.74 -6.02
C LYS A 333 24.27 -5.49 -6.98
N LYS A 334 24.01 -4.91 -8.16
CA LYS A 334 25.08 -4.53 -9.11
C LYS A 334 26.01 -3.50 -8.50
N LEU A 335 25.45 -2.42 -7.94
CA LEU A 335 26.22 -1.35 -7.28
C LEU A 335 27.06 -1.85 -6.10
N ALA A 336 26.53 -2.78 -5.31
CA ALA A 336 27.27 -3.42 -4.21
C ALA A 336 28.41 -4.34 -4.69
N THR A 337 28.32 -4.87 -5.91
CA THR A 337 29.36 -5.76 -6.48
C THR A 337 30.48 -4.95 -7.12
N GLU A 338 30.13 -3.86 -7.82
CA GLU A 338 31.08 -2.94 -8.45
C GLU A 338 31.95 -2.22 -7.40
N SER A 339 31.35 -1.68 -6.34
CA SER A 339 32.08 -1.07 -5.21
C SER A 339 33.08 -2.02 -4.51
N ASN A 340 32.75 -3.31 -4.40
CA ASN A 340 33.63 -4.31 -3.82
C ASN A 340 34.81 -4.69 -4.73
N ASN A 341 34.66 -4.54 -6.05
CA ASN A 341 35.72 -4.81 -7.01
C ASN A 341 36.67 -3.61 -7.14
N GLU A 342 36.17 -2.38 -7.03
CA GLU A 342 36.99 -1.16 -7.01
C GLU A 342 37.83 -1.03 -5.73
N CYS A 343 37.40 -1.57 -4.58
CA CYS A 343 38.24 -1.62 -3.37
C CYS A 343 39.34 -2.70 -3.40
N LYS A 344 39.38 -3.56 -4.43
CA LYS A 344 40.35 -4.66 -4.55
C LYS A 344 41.37 -4.47 -5.68
N GLY A 345 41.17 -3.50 -6.56
CA GLY A 345 42.13 -3.08 -7.59
C GLY A 345 42.83 -1.81 -7.16
#